data_AF-A0AAF0XZK8-F1
#
_entry.id   AF-A0AAF0XZK8-F1
#
_cell.length_a   1.000
_cell.length_b   1.000
_cell.length_c   1.000
_cell.angle_alpha   90.00
_cell.angle_beta   90.00
_cell.angle_gamma   90.00
#
_symmetry.space_group_name_H-M   'P 1'
#
loop_
_entity.id
_entity.type
_entity.pdbx_description
1 polymer ?
#
loop_
_entity_poly.entity_id
_entity_poly.type
_entity_poly.pdbx_seq_one_letter_code
_entity_poly.pdbx_strand_id
1 'polypeptide(L)'
;MLLSLLLLPFVTATLAPLDGRSLSDCVPGSMRCNGTVLSHTVFANDVPPSVAELGGYNRLILSFYESSGYQDSQNVVNWVAMSASDRQTLLDSYHAAGVALMLAVFGGTDKPTTNGLDPTSFATKVAAFVKQYGFDGIDIDYEDFDAFEGGTGVPWINTPIAPWFSTSMYKDGGYTAVYKAVGDSLNWFNLQFYNQNNYYTSCDQLVKDSTATGYPGTSLAQLQSMSGVPYDKLVLGKPIDKAAADGGYMTPSALGTCVAQAKQMGWNGGVMFWEWIPKDVSGSQETVKSLTGRIRPIFSRR
;
A
#
# COMPACT_ATOMS: atom_id res chain seq x y z
N MET A 1 -12.36 36.99 -15.98
CA MET A 1 -12.27 35.84 -16.91
C MET A 1 -12.45 34.59 -16.05
N LEU A 2 -13.69 34.11 -15.88
CA LEU A 2 -13.98 32.87 -15.16
C LEU A 2 -13.68 31.71 -16.09
N LEU A 3 -12.68 30.90 -15.77
CA LEU A 3 -12.43 29.65 -16.46
C LEU A 3 -13.33 28.59 -15.80
N SER A 4 -14.43 28.26 -16.45
CA SER A 4 -15.26 27.11 -16.10
C SER A 4 -14.40 25.85 -16.14
N LEU A 5 -14.14 25.25 -14.98
CA LEU A 5 -13.70 23.87 -14.87
C LEU A 5 -14.84 23.01 -15.43
N LEU A 6 -14.74 22.58 -16.69
CA LEU A 6 -15.57 21.50 -17.20
C LEU A 6 -15.24 20.27 -16.36
N LEU A 7 -16.12 19.95 -15.41
CA LEU A 7 -16.25 18.63 -14.82
C LEU A 7 -16.49 17.65 -15.98
N LEU A 8 -15.42 16.99 -16.43
CA LEU A 8 -15.54 15.78 -17.23
C LEU A 8 -16.49 14.84 -16.48
N PRO A 9 -17.47 14.22 -17.16
CA PRO A 9 -18.36 13.29 -16.50
C PRO A 9 -17.50 12.16 -15.95
N PHE A 10 -17.44 12.07 -14.63
CA PHE A 10 -16.87 10.93 -13.93
C PHE A 10 -17.58 9.69 -14.47
N VAL A 11 -16.90 8.91 -15.30
CA VAL A 11 -17.30 7.54 -15.56
C VAL A 11 -17.02 6.80 -14.26
N THR A 12 -17.99 6.81 -13.35
CA THR A 12 -18.06 5.82 -12.29
C THR A 12 -18.23 4.48 -13.00
N ALA A 13 -17.12 3.85 -13.36
CA ALA A 13 -17.10 2.41 -13.51
C ALA A 13 -17.44 1.88 -12.12
N THR A 14 -18.72 1.67 -11.86
CA THR A 14 -19.18 0.90 -10.71
C THR A 14 -18.63 -0.50 -10.89
N LEU A 15 -17.42 -0.72 -10.38
CA LEU A 15 -16.99 -2.06 -10.02
C LEU A 15 -18.02 -2.54 -9.02
N ALA A 16 -18.87 -3.48 -9.45
CA ALA A 16 -19.78 -4.14 -8.55
C ALA A 16 -18.97 -4.65 -7.35
N PRO A 17 -19.42 -4.42 -6.11
CA PRO A 17 -18.74 -4.97 -4.96
C PRO A 17 -18.66 -6.48 -5.13
N LEU A 18 -17.45 -7.03 -5.03
CA LEU A 18 -17.26 -8.47 -4.90
C LEU A 18 -18.01 -8.89 -3.63
N ASP A 19 -19.14 -9.58 -3.85
CA ASP A 19 -20.10 -10.19 -2.93
C ASP A 19 -20.18 -9.67 -1.48
N GLY A 20 -21.39 -9.20 -1.15
CA GLY A 20 -21.77 -8.76 0.19
C GLY A 20 -21.46 -9.77 1.29
N ARG A 21 -20.53 -9.41 2.16
CA ARG A 21 -20.35 -10.02 3.47
C ARG A 21 -20.07 -8.92 4.49
N SER A 22 -21.07 -8.68 5.35
CA SER A 22 -20.92 -7.92 6.59
C SER A 22 -20.12 -8.77 7.59
N LEU A 23 -19.21 -8.15 8.37
CA LEU A 23 -19.01 -8.36 9.81
C LEU A 23 -17.70 -7.71 10.34
N SER A 24 -17.69 -7.50 11.66
CA SER A 24 -16.69 -6.85 12.51
C SER A 24 -15.39 -7.65 12.71
N ASP A 25 -14.27 -6.91 12.71
CA ASP A 25 -12.93 -7.22 13.25
C ASP A 25 -12.00 -8.22 12.53
N CYS A 26 -11.98 -8.21 11.19
CA CYS A 26 -11.07 -8.91 10.25
C CYS A 26 -11.65 -10.23 9.71
N VAL A 27 -12.06 -10.24 8.43
CA VAL A 27 -12.49 -11.45 7.71
C VAL A 27 -11.38 -11.85 6.72
N PRO A 28 -11.01 -13.14 6.62
CA PRO A 28 -10.22 -13.66 5.50
C PRO A 28 -10.88 -13.30 4.16
N GLY A 29 -10.15 -12.61 3.28
CA GLY A 29 -10.70 -12.05 2.03
C GLY A 29 -11.35 -10.66 2.15
N SER A 30 -11.30 -10.01 3.31
CA SER A 30 -11.60 -8.57 3.43
C SER A 30 -10.31 -7.75 3.42
N MET A 31 -10.30 -6.67 2.65
CA MET A 31 -9.14 -5.78 2.51
C MET A 31 -8.78 -5.03 3.81
N ARG A 32 -9.67 -4.94 4.80
CA ARG A 32 -9.43 -4.20 6.05
C ARG A 32 -8.89 -5.12 7.15
N CYS A 33 -7.57 -5.13 7.35
CA CYS A 33 -6.94 -5.78 8.49
C CYS A 33 -6.06 -4.79 9.27
N ASN A 34 -6.22 -4.75 10.59
CA ASN A 34 -5.25 -4.10 11.48
C ASN A 34 -3.90 -4.79 11.32
N GLY A 35 -2.81 -4.02 11.21
CA GLY A 35 -1.46 -4.58 11.18
C GLY A 35 -1.09 -5.25 9.86
N THR A 36 -1.65 -4.76 8.76
CA THR A 36 -1.25 -5.13 7.41
C THR A 36 0.26 -5.08 7.27
N VAL A 37 0.87 -6.20 6.84
CA VAL A 37 2.27 -6.25 6.43
C VAL A 37 2.32 -6.59 4.96
N LEU A 38 2.86 -5.66 4.19
CA LEU A 38 2.85 -5.66 2.73
C LEU A 38 4.27 -5.82 2.25
N SER A 39 4.40 -6.36 1.05
CA SER A 39 5.69 -6.36 0.42
C SER A 39 5.70 -6.44 -1.09
N HIS A 40 6.53 -5.58 -1.69
CA HIS A 40 7.18 -5.81 -2.97
C HIS A 40 8.13 -7.00 -2.84
N THR A 41 8.40 -7.80 -3.86
CA THR A 41 9.13 -9.07 -3.69
C THR A 41 10.02 -9.36 -4.89
N VAL A 42 11.01 -10.24 -4.71
CA VAL A 42 11.56 -11.17 -5.71
C VAL A 42 11.34 -12.58 -5.19
N PHE A 43 10.69 -13.47 -5.95
CA PHE A 43 10.48 -14.86 -5.54
C PHE A 43 11.83 -15.56 -5.32
N ALA A 44 12.01 -16.18 -4.15
CA ALA A 44 13.14 -17.09 -3.97
C ALA A 44 12.97 -18.26 -4.94
N ASN A 45 13.95 -18.48 -5.80
CA ASN A 45 13.97 -19.59 -6.76
C ASN A 45 12.77 -19.61 -7.72
N ASP A 46 12.22 -18.44 -8.07
CA ASP A 46 11.08 -18.30 -9.00
C ASP A 46 9.75 -18.90 -8.52
N VAL A 47 9.61 -19.21 -7.23
CA VAL A 47 8.37 -19.75 -6.64
C VAL A 47 7.75 -18.77 -5.63
N PRO A 48 6.42 -18.53 -5.67
CA PRO A 48 5.74 -17.76 -4.63
C PRO A 48 5.94 -18.35 -3.22
N PRO A 49 6.06 -17.51 -2.17
CA PRO A 49 6.28 -17.99 -0.81
C PRO A 49 5.08 -18.78 -0.27
N SER A 50 5.34 -19.82 0.51
CA SER A 50 4.29 -20.48 1.30
C SER A 50 3.76 -19.56 2.41
N VAL A 51 2.57 -19.88 2.94
CA VAL A 51 2.01 -19.20 4.13
C VAL A 51 2.99 -19.21 5.32
N ALA A 52 3.76 -20.29 5.49
CA ALA A 52 4.74 -20.40 6.56
C ALA A 52 5.91 -19.41 6.38
N GLU A 53 6.36 -19.20 5.13
CA GLU A 53 7.40 -18.22 4.79
C GLU A 53 6.88 -16.78 4.89
N LEU A 54 5.61 -16.54 4.57
CA LEU A 54 4.97 -15.24 4.79
C LEU A 54 4.84 -14.91 6.28
N GLY A 55 4.70 -15.91 7.15
CA GLY A 55 4.68 -15.73 8.60
C GLY A 55 3.55 -14.80 9.07
N GLY A 56 3.89 -13.55 9.40
CA GLY A 56 2.96 -12.55 9.94
C GLY A 56 2.32 -11.63 8.90
N TYR A 57 2.71 -11.77 7.64
CA TYR A 57 2.20 -10.94 6.55
C TYR A 57 0.84 -11.43 6.10
N ASN A 58 -0.11 -10.51 5.92
CA ASN A 58 -1.47 -10.79 5.49
C ASN A 58 -1.81 -10.15 4.13
N ARG A 59 -0.85 -9.44 3.53
CA ARG A 59 -0.94 -8.92 2.17
C ARG A 59 0.38 -9.18 1.45
N LEU A 60 0.35 -9.88 0.34
CA LEU A 60 1.49 -10.05 -0.54
C LEU A 60 1.25 -9.20 -1.80
N ILE A 61 2.14 -8.27 -2.14
CA ILE A 61 1.99 -7.44 -3.34
C ILE A 61 3.00 -7.90 -4.39
N LEU A 62 2.53 -8.43 -5.51
CA LEU A 62 3.40 -8.73 -6.64
C LEU A 62 3.55 -7.48 -7.47
N SER A 63 4.78 -7.20 -7.88
CA SER A 63 5.07 -5.92 -8.46
C SER A 63 6.07 -6.07 -9.60
N PHE A 64 5.90 -5.41 -10.74
CA PHE A 64 4.85 -4.49 -11.12
C PHE A 64 4.06 -4.93 -12.38
N TYR A 65 2.88 -4.35 -12.56
CA TYR A 65 2.24 -4.19 -13.85
C TYR A 65 2.41 -2.73 -14.31
N GLU A 66 3.28 -2.49 -15.27
CA GLU A 66 3.60 -1.16 -15.81
C GLU A 66 2.74 -0.81 -17.04
N SER A 67 2.92 0.40 -17.56
CA SER A 67 2.30 0.90 -18.80
C SER A 67 2.62 0.02 -20.01
N SER A 68 3.82 -0.58 -20.03
CA SER A 68 4.29 -1.52 -21.05
C SER A 68 3.74 -2.94 -20.88
N GLY A 69 3.23 -3.28 -19.69
CA GLY A 69 2.77 -4.62 -19.31
C GLY A 69 3.46 -5.14 -18.05
N TYR A 70 3.45 -6.46 -17.85
CA TYR A 70 4.00 -7.12 -16.67
C TYR A 70 5.34 -7.84 -16.92
N GLN A 71 5.84 -7.82 -18.17
CA GLN A 71 6.94 -8.66 -18.63
C GLN A 71 8.27 -8.36 -17.92
N ASP A 72 8.47 -7.12 -17.48
CA ASP A 72 9.67 -6.69 -16.77
C ASP A 72 9.61 -7.06 -15.26
N SER A 73 8.46 -7.55 -14.79
CA SER A 73 8.31 -8.11 -13.45
C SER A 73 8.40 -9.63 -13.45
N GLN A 74 9.55 -10.16 -13.04
CA GLN A 74 9.75 -11.60 -12.96
C GLN A 74 8.73 -12.29 -12.05
N ASN A 75 8.30 -11.65 -10.96
CA ASN A 75 7.29 -12.24 -10.08
C ASN A 75 5.91 -12.32 -10.71
N VAL A 76 5.49 -11.26 -11.41
CA VAL A 76 4.20 -11.29 -12.09
C VAL A 76 4.27 -12.28 -13.26
N VAL A 77 5.39 -12.34 -13.98
CA VAL A 77 5.65 -13.38 -15.01
C VAL A 77 5.55 -14.78 -14.43
N ASN A 78 6.20 -15.05 -13.29
CA ASN A 78 6.19 -16.37 -12.64
C ASN A 78 4.77 -16.75 -12.18
N TRP A 79 4.02 -15.81 -11.60
CA TRP A 79 2.61 -16.04 -11.23
C TRP A 79 1.73 -16.36 -12.45
N VAL A 80 1.90 -15.61 -13.54
CA VAL A 80 1.18 -15.81 -14.80
C VAL A 80 1.53 -17.15 -15.46
N ALA A 81 2.79 -17.59 -15.34
CA ALA A 81 3.28 -18.85 -15.91
C ALA A 81 2.76 -20.10 -15.19
N MET A 82 2.31 -19.99 -13.93
CA MET A 82 1.69 -21.11 -13.20
C MET A 82 0.44 -21.62 -13.92
N SER A 83 0.14 -22.91 -13.73
CA SER A 83 -1.16 -23.45 -14.17
C SER A 83 -2.30 -22.82 -13.37
N ALA A 84 -3.50 -22.76 -13.96
CA ALA A 84 -4.67 -22.22 -13.26
C ALA A 84 -4.99 -23.00 -11.97
N SER A 85 -4.78 -24.33 -11.95
CA SER A 85 -5.00 -25.18 -10.78
C SER A 85 -3.96 -24.94 -9.67
N ASP A 86 -2.70 -24.72 -10.03
CA ASP A 86 -1.66 -24.44 -9.04
C ASP A 86 -1.85 -23.05 -8.43
N ARG A 87 -2.21 -22.05 -9.25
CA ARG A 87 -2.60 -20.72 -8.74
C ARG A 87 -3.77 -20.83 -7.77
N GLN A 88 -4.83 -21.53 -8.15
CA GLN A 88 -6.01 -21.67 -7.30
C GLN A 88 -5.66 -22.37 -5.97
N THR A 89 -4.87 -23.45 -6.01
CA THR A 89 -4.44 -24.17 -4.81
C THR A 89 -3.64 -23.26 -3.86
N LEU A 90 -2.76 -22.42 -4.40
CA LEU A 90 -1.98 -21.48 -3.61
C LEU A 90 -2.84 -20.33 -3.06
N LEU A 91 -3.74 -19.75 -3.89
CA LEU A 91 -4.71 -18.75 -3.46
C LEU A 91 -5.59 -19.27 -2.33
N ASP A 92 -6.10 -20.50 -2.44
CA ASP A 92 -6.90 -21.14 -1.38
C ASP A 92 -6.11 -21.23 -0.07
N SER A 93 -4.81 -21.56 -0.15
CA SER A 93 -3.94 -21.60 1.03
C SER A 93 -3.72 -20.21 1.65
N TYR A 94 -3.54 -19.18 0.83
CA TYR A 94 -3.42 -17.79 1.26
C TYR A 94 -4.70 -17.31 1.92
N HIS A 95 -5.85 -17.51 1.27
CA HIS A 95 -7.15 -17.09 1.76
C HIS A 95 -7.51 -17.83 3.06
N ALA A 96 -7.22 -19.13 3.17
CA ALA A 96 -7.40 -19.87 4.42
C ALA A 96 -6.55 -19.32 5.58
N ALA A 97 -5.40 -18.71 5.27
CA ALA A 97 -4.54 -18.04 6.24
C ALA A 97 -4.86 -16.54 6.42
N GLY A 98 -5.87 -16.00 5.72
CA GLY A 98 -6.20 -14.57 5.77
C GLY A 98 -5.23 -13.66 5.02
N VAL A 99 -4.39 -14.23 4.13
CA VAL A 99 -3.49 -13.51 3.23
C VAL A 99 -4.25 -13.16 1.95
N ALA A 100 -4.09 -11.92 1.48
CA ALA A 100 -4.56 -11.50 0.16
C ALA A 100 -3.38 -11.27 -0.79
N LEU A 101 -3.51 -11.69 -2.05
CA LEU A 101 -2.54 -11.46 -3.12
C LEU A 101 -2.94 -10.22 -3.93
N MET A 102 -2.09 -9.22 -3.95
CA MET A 102 -2.32 -7.92 -4.58
C MET A 102 -1.35 -7.75 -5.76
N LEU A 103 -1.69 -6.86 -6.70
CA LEU A 103 -0.83 -6.47 -7.81
C LEU A 103 -0.45 -4.99 -7.69
N ALA A 104 0.83 -4.68 -7.61
CA ALA A 104 1.31 -3.31 -7.74
C ALA A 104 1.31 -2.87 -9.20
N VAL A 105 0.82 -1.67 -9.47
CA VAL A 105 0.67 -1.11 -10.81
C VAL A 105 1.54 0.14 -10.91
N PHE A 106 2.36 0.25 -11.96
CA PHE A 106 3.41 1.27 -12.14
C PHE A 106 4.70 1.00 -11.37
N GLY A 107 5.13 1.88 -10.47
CA GLY A 107 6.45 1.88 -9.85
C GLY A 107 7.30 3.09 -10.25
N GLY A 108 8.42 3.30 -9.56
CA GLY A 108 9.27 4.50 -9.67
C GLY A 108 9.76 4.86 -11.08
N THR A 109 9.92 3.88 -11.97
CA THR A 109 10.39 4.05 -13.35
C THR A 109 9.31 4.42 -14.33
N ASP A 110 8.05 4.08 -14.06
CA ASP A 110 6.96 4.31 -14.99
C ASP A 110 6.46 5.77 -14.93
N LYS A 111 5.98 6.28 -16.06
CA LYS A 111 5.54 7.68 -16.24
C LYS A 111 4.24 7.73 -17.04
N PRO A 112 3.15 7.13 -16.55
CA PRO A 112 1.92 6.91 -17.31
C PRO A 112 1.28 8.21 -17.81
N THR A 113 1.24 9.28 -17.00
CA THR A 113 0.60 10.54 -17.41
C THR A 113 1.48 11.29 -18.40
N THR A 114 2.77 11.40 -18.09
CA THR A 114 3.76 12.07 -18.95
C THR A 114 3.84 11.40 -20.33
N ASN A 115 3.68 10.06 -20.38
CA ASN A 115 3.65 9.29 -21.62
C ASN A 115 2.27 9.27 -22.31
N GLY A 116 1.27 9.99 -21.78
CA GLY A 116 -0.05 10.13 -22.42
C GLY A 116 -0.94 8.89 -22.35
N LEU A 117 -0.75 8.05 -21.33
CA LEU A 117 -1.58 6.87 -21.11
C LEU A 117 -3.02 7.27 -20.79
N ASP A 118 -3.99 6.67 -21.48
CA ASP A 118 -5.41 6.87 -21.16
C ASP A 118 -5.80 6.08 -19.89
N PRO A 119 -6.25 6.75 -18.81
CA PRO A 119 -6.52 6.09 -17.54
C PRO A 119 -7.67 5.09 -17.60
N THR A 120 -8.71 5.36 -18.41
CA THR A 120 -9.88 4.48 -18.50
C THR A 120 -9.53 3.17 -19.20
N SER A 121 -8.84 3.27 -20.34
CA SER A 121 -8.41 2.12 -21.13
C SER A 121 -7.39 1.29 -20.36
N PHE A 122 -6.46 1.92 -19.66
CA PHE A 122 -5.48 1.21 -18.84
C PHE A 122 -6.12 0.52 -17.64
N ALA A 123 -6.97 1.21 -16.88
CA ALA A 123 -7.70 0.61 -15.76
C ALA A 123 -8.53 -0.60 -16.20
N THR A 124 -9.14 -0.54 -17.38
CA THR A 124 -9.88 -1.68 -17.95
C THR A 124 -8.97 -2.89 -18.22
N LYS A 125 -7.76 -2.66 -18.76
CA LYS A 125 -6.77 -3.72 -18.99
C LYS A 125 -6.30 -4.36 -17.68
N VAL A 126 -5.94 -3.55 -16.69
CA VAL A 126 -5.49 -4.02 -15.38
C VAL A 126 -6.62 -4.80 -14.67
N ALA A 127 -7.86 -4.30 -14.70
CA ALA A 127 -8.99 -4.99 -14.09
C ALA A 127 -9.26 -6.36 -14.73
N ALA A 128 -9.08 -6.49 -16.05
CA ALA A 128 -9.18 -7.77 -16.74
C ALA A 128 -8.05 -8.71 -16.32
N PHE A 129 -6.81 -8.22 -16.22
CA PHE A 129 -5.65 -8.98 -15.78
C PHE A 129 -5.80 -9.50 -14.34
N VAL A 130 -6.21 -8.65 -13.40
CA VAL A 130 -6.49 -8.99 -12.00
C VAL A 130 -7.47 -10.14 -11.91
N LYS A 131 -8.59 -10.06 -12.64
CA LYS A 131 -9.62 -11.12 -12.66
C LYS A 131 -9.11 -12.40 -13.30
N GLN A 132 -8.36 -12.30 -14.40
CA GLN A 132 -7.84 -13.46 -15.12
C GLN A 132 -6.87 -14.29 -14.27
N TYR A 133 -6.05 -13.62 -13.44
CA TYR A 133 -4.99 -14.27 -12.67
C TYR A 133 -5.29 -14.38 -11.16
N GLY A 134 -6.50 -14.04 -10.73
CA GLY A 134 -7.00 -14.28 -9.38
C GLY A 134 -6.39 -13.38 -8.30
N PHE A 135 -5.98 -12.17 -8.66
CA PHE A 135 -5.54 -11.17 -7.67
C PHE A 135 -6.75 -10.65 -6.88
N ASP A 136 -6.56 -10.44 -5.58
CA ASP A 136 -7.57 -9.93 -4.64
C ASP A 136 -7.73 -8.41 -4.69
N GLY A 137 -6.79 -7.73 -5.34
CA GLY A 137 -6.80 -6.29 -5.50
C GLY A 137 -5.56 -5.73 -6.16
N ILE A 138 -5.51 -4.40 -6.21
CA ILE A 138 -4.38 -3.67 -6.74
C ILE A 138 -3.84 -2.71 -5.69
N ASP A 139 -2.54 -2.54 -5.73
CA ASP A 139 -1.82 -1.42 -5.18
C ASP A 139 -1.46 -0.56 -6.39
N ILE A 140 -2.03 0.62 -6.54
CA ILE A 140 -1.42 1.52 -7.54
C ILE A 140 -0.06 1.92 -6.91
N ASP A 141 0.97 2.24 -7.69
CA ASP A 141 2.26 2.80 -7.25
C ASP A 141 2.75 3.85 -8.26
N TYR A 142 1.86 4.78 -8.55
CA TYR A 142 2.08 5.96 -9.37
C TYR A 142 3.14 6.90 -8.77
N GLU A 143 4.27 6.98 -9.47
CA GLU A 143 5.42 7.82 -9.14
C GLU A 143 5.81 8.74 -10.32
N ASP A 144 4.85 9.23 -11.09
CA ASP A 144 5.08 10.23 -12.14
C ASP A 144 5.14 11.64 -11.53
N PHE A 145 6.30 11.92 -10.92
CA PHE A 145 6.61 13.15 -10.18
C PHE A 145 6.28 14.41 -10.99
N ASP A 146 6.74 14.49 -12.24
CA ASP A 146 6.53 15.67 -13.10
C ASP A 146 5.04 15.97 -13.30
N ALA A 147 4.25 14.93 -13.58
CA ALA A 147 2.80 15.07 -13.74
C ALA A 147 2.09 15.38 -12.41
N PHE A 148 2.55 14.81 -11.29
CA PHE A 148 1.97 15.11 -9.98
C PHE A 148 2.25 16.55 -9.55
N GLU A 149 3.50 17.01 -9.68
CA GLU A 149 3.90 18.39 -9.41
C GLU A 149 3.25 19.40 -10.37
N GLY A 150 3.00 18.98 -11.61
CA GLY A 150 2.27 19.76 -12.61
C GLY A 150 0.75 19.79 -12.41
N GLY A 151 0.20 19.09 -11.41
CA GLY A 151 -1.25 19.05 -11.12
C GLY A 151 -2.07 18.19 -12.09
N THR A 152 -1.43 17.43 -12.98
CA THR A 152 -2.08 16.59 -14.00
C THR A 152 -2.19 15.12 -13.59
N GLY A 153 -1.54 14.71 -12.49
CA GLY A 153 -1.54 13.33 -12.00
C GLY A 153 -2.78 12.90 -11.20
N VAL A 154 -3.67 13.83 -10.83
CA VAL A 154 -4.88 13.55 -10.00
C VAL A 154 -5.87 12.52 -10.60
N PRO A 155 -5.98 12.29 -11.93
CA PRO A 155 -6.83 11.21 -12.45
C PRO A 155 -6.46 9.81 -11.99
N TRP A 156 -5.27 9.61 -11.41
CA TRP A 156 -4.75 8.32 -10.96
C TRP A 156 -4.90 8.17 -9.43
N ILE A 157 -5.60 7.12 -9.00
CA ILE A 157 -5.97 6.86 -7.59
C ILE A 157 -4.86 6.03 -6.95
N ASN A 158 -4.15 6.50 -5.89
CA ASN A 158 -2.89 5.80 -5.54
C ASN A 158 -2.30 5.86 -4.09
N THR A 159 -1.43 4.89 -3.76
CA THR A 159 -0.38 4.87 -2.72
C THR A 159 0.60 6.04 -2.82
N PRO A 160 0.91 6.71 -1.72
CA PRO A 160 1.57 7.99 -1.82
C PRO A 160 2.96 7.97 -1.22
N ILE A 161 3.91 8.69 -1.82
CA ILE A 161 4.99 9.19 -0.99
C ILE A 161 4.42 10.22 0.00
N ALA A 162 4.79 10.11 1.27
CA ALA A 162 4.16 10.91 2.34
C ALA A 162 4.11 12.43 2.05
N PRO A 163 5.12 13.07 1.41
CA PRO A 163 5.04 14.48 1.04
C PRO A 163 3.85 14.86 0.17
N TRP A 164 3.38 13.98 -0.71
CA TRP A 164 2.29 14.26 -1.66
C TRP A 164 0.90 14.43 -1.01
N PHE A 165 0.80 14.24 0.30
CA PHE A 165 -0.40 14.59 1.08
C PHE A 165 -0.38 16.03 1.60
N SER A 166 0.77 16.69 1.59
CA SER A 166 0.93 18.02 2.18
C SER A 166 0.13 19.05 1.40
N THR A 167 -0.98 19.48 1.97
CA THR A 167 -1.84 20.54 1.40
C THR A 167 -1.15 21.90 1.38
N SER A 168 -0.08 22.08 2.16
CA SER A 168 0.78 23.26 2.09
C SER A 168 1.79 23.22 0.94
N MET A 169 2.20 22.02 0.50
CA MET A 169 3.15 21.87 -0.62
C MET A 169 2.43 21.78 -1.97
N TYR A 170 1.29 21.10 -2.03
CA TYR A 170 0.53 20.87 -3.25
C TYR A 170 -0.77 21.68 -3.22
N LYS A 171 -0.82 22.75 -4.03
CA LYS A 171 -1.96 23.67 -4.10
C LYS A 171 -3.26 23.00 -4.53
N ASP A 172 -3.17 21.93 -5.31
CA ASP A 172 -4.32 21.13 -5.75
C ASP A 172 -4.73 20.08 -4.70
N GLY A 173 -4.08 20.07 -3.54
CA GLY A 173 -4.36 19.18 -2.41
C GLY A 173 -3.69 17.81 -2.49
N GLY A 174 -2.98 17.51 -3.59
CA GLY A 174 -2.27 16.23 -3.79
C GLY A 174 -3.19 15.04 -3.54
N TYR A 175 -2.74 14.06 -2.77
CA TYR A 175 -3.57 12.89 -2.44
C TYR A 175 -4.73 13.16 -1.48
N THR A 176 -4.75 14.31 -0.80
CA THR A 176 -5.96 14.74 -0.08
C THR A 176 -7.11 14.95 -1.07
N ALA A 177 -6.82 15.47 -2.27
CA ALA A 177 -7.83 15.61 -3.32
C ALA A 177 -8.27 14.25 -3.88
N VAL A 178 -7.33 13.32 -4.05
CA VAL A 178 -7.64 11.92 -4.43
C VAL A 178 -8.60 11.30 -3.42
N TYR A 179 -8.29 11.36 -2.12
CA TYR A 179 -9.17 10.82 -1.09
C TYR A 179 -10.56 11.47 -1.12
N LYS A 180 -10.64 12.80 -1.29
CA LYS A 180 -11.93 13.50 -1.41
C LYS A 180 -12.74 13.04 -2.62
N ALA A 181 -12.09 12.66 -3.71
CA ALA A 181 -12.75 12.17 -4.92
C ALA A 181 -13.23 10.71 -4.78
N VAL A 182 -12.44 9.84 -4.16
CA VAL A 182 -12.70 8.39 -4.15
C VAL A 182 -13.36 7.90 -2.85
N GLY A 183 -13.12 8.60 -1.74
CA GLY A 183 -13.65 8.30 -0.42
C GLY A 183 -13.43 6.85 0.02
N ASP A 184 -14.52 6.20 0.41
CA ASP A 184 -14.48 4.84 0.96
C ASP A 184 -14.23 3.72 -0.05
N SER A 185 -14.21 4.03 -1.35
CA SER A 185 -13.80 3.06 -2.37
C SER A 185 -12.31 2.72 -2.30
N LEU A 186 -11.49 3.61 -1.74
CA LEU A 186 -10.09 3.34 -1.41
C LEU A 186 -10.00 2.64 -0.05
N ASN A 187 -9.31 1.52 0.03
CA ASN A 187 -9.17 0.79 1.29
C ASN A 187 -8.16 1.47 2.24
N TRP A 188 -6.96 1.77 1.77
CA TRP A 188 -5.92 2.50 2.52
C TRP A 188 -4.86 3.10 1.58
N PHE A 189 -3.94 3.86 2.17
CA PHE A 189 -2.75 4.43 1.55
C PHE A 189 -1.49 3.79 2.15
N ASN A 190 -0.62 3.21 1.31
CA ASN A 190 0.72 2.79 1.70
C ASN A 190 1.67 3.99 1.65
N LEU A 191 1.80 4.71 2.76
CA LEU A 191 2.62 5.93 2.84
C LEU A 191 4.10 5.58 2.85
N GLN A 192 4.81 5.86 1.77
CA GLN A 192 6.26 5.64 1.74
C GLN A 192 6.96 6.71 2.61
N PHE A 193 7.51 6.28 3.76
CA PHE A 193 8.31 7.11 4.68
C PHE A 193 9.82 6.79 4.57
N TYR A 194 10.32 6.72 3.35
CA TYR A 194 11.69 6.36 2.98
C TYR A 194 12.05 6.94 1.61
N ASN A 195 13.35 7.05 1.28
CA ASN A 195 13.85 7.79 0.11
C ASN A 195 13.59 9.31 0.13
N GLN A 196 13.22 9.87 1.29
CA GLN A 196 13.12 11.31 1.53
C GLN A 196 14.31 11.81 2.35
N ASN A 197 15.53 11.54 1.90
CA ASN A 197 16.74 11.57 2.74
C ASN A 197 16.60 10.59 3.93
N ASN A 198 17.29 10.87 5.05
CA ASN A 198 17.22 10.04 6.26
C ASN A 198 16.15 10.54 7.27
N TYR A 199 15.07 11.16 6.78
CA TYR A 199 13.94 11.60 7.60
C TYR A 199 13.02 10.44 8.01
N TYR A 200 12.10 10.72 8.94
CA TYR A 200 11.14 9.75 9.50
C TYR A 200 11.81 8.57 10.22
N THR A 201 13.04 8.74 10.70
CA THR A 201 13.81 7.71 11.41
C THR A 201 13.67 7.78 12.94
N SER A 202 12.73 8.60 13.42
CA SER A 202 12.33 8.71 14.83
C SER A 202 10.81 8.70 14.96
N CYS A 203 10.28 8.30 16.11
CA CYS A 203 8.83 8.30 16.34
C CYS A 203 8.24 9.72 16.29
N ASP A 204 9.01 10.73 16.64
CA ASP A 204 8.56 12.11 16.55
C ASP A 204 8.28 12.48 15.08
N GLN A 205 9.29 12.35 14.22
CA GLN A 205 9.16 12.64 12.79
C GLN A 205 8.14 11.75 12.07
N LEU A 206 8.09 10.46 12.40
CA LEU A 206 7.19 9.50 11.74
C LEU A 206 5.73 9.66 12.19
N VAL A 207 5.49 9.85 13.49
CA VAL A 207 4.15 9.73 14.07
C VAL A 207 3.53 11.08 14.44
N LYS A 208 4.31 12.02 14.97
CA LYS A 208 3.78 13.18 15.70
C LYS A 208 3.99 14.51 14.98
N ASP A 209 5.24 14.78 14.60
CA ASP A 209 5.64 16.06 14.06
C ASP A 209 6.85 15.93 13.12
N SER A 210 6.64 16.17 11.83
CA SER A 210 7.70 16.19 10.82
C SER A 210 8.26 17.60 10.55
N THR A 211 7.93 18.61 11.37
CA THR A 211 8.36 20.01 11.17
C THR A 211 9.87 20.17 11.05
N ALA A 212 10.65 19.34 11.77
CA ALA A 212 12.11 19.36 11.71
C ALA A 212 12.71 18.63 10.48
N THR A 213 11.87 18.14 9.57
CA THR A 213 12.29 17.48 8.33
C THR A 213 12.21 18.45 7.14
N GLY A 214 12.73 18.03 5.99
CA GLY A 214 12.52 18.75 4.72
C GLY A 214 11.07 18.71 4.22
N TYR A 215 10.19 17.99 4.90
CA TYR A 215 8.78 17.78 4.54
C TYR A 215 7.88 18.01 5.76
N PRO A 216 7.67 19.26 6.19
CA PRO A 216 6.82 19.56 7.34
C PRO A 216 5.34 19.21 7.07
N GLY A 217 4.62 18.78 8.10
CA GLY A 217 3.18 18.48 8.03
C GLY A 217 2.83 17.09 7.47
N THR A 218 3.80 16.19 7.42
CA THR A 218 3.68 14.87 6.77
C THR A 218 3.83 13.69 7.74
N SER A 219 4.06 13.94 9.02
CA SER A 219 3.96 12.86 10.02
C SER A 219 2.53 12.31 10.07
N LEU A 220 2.35 11.08 10.55
CA LEU A 220 1.05 10.40 10.60
C LEU A 220 -0.08 11.27 11.20
N ALA A 221 0.15 11.91 12.35
CA ALA A 221 -0.84 12.75 13.01
C ALA A 221 -1.13 14.04 12.23
N GLN A 222 -0.10 14.66 11.65
CA GLN A 222 -0.27 15.85 10.81
C GLN A 222 -1.06 15.51 9.54
N LEU A 223 -0.75 14.39 8.89
CA LEU A 223 -1.49 13.91 7.72
C LEU A 223 -2.97 13.69 8.03
N GLN A 224 -3.29 12.99 9.12
CA GLN A 224 -4.68 12.75 9.51
C GLN A 224 -5.41 14.06 9.77
N SER A 225 -4.80 14.97 10.54
CA SER A 225 -5.43 16.25 10.90
C SER A 225 -5.62 17.20 9.71
N MET A 226 -4.69 17.20 8.75
CA MET A 226 -4.73 18.09 7.59
C MET A 226 -5.61 17.55 6.46
N SER A 227 -5.57 16.25 6.20
CA SER A 227 -6.28 15.62 5.08
C SER A 227 -7.70 15.16 5.44
N GLY A 228 -7.95 14.84 6.71
CA GLY A 228 -9.17 14.19 7.18
C GLY A 228 -9.23 12.69 6.86
N VAL A 229 -8.16 12.10 6.31
CA VAL A 229 -8.10 10.65 6.05
C VAL A 229 -8.10 9.89 7.38
N PRO A 230 -9.06 8.98 7.62
CA PRO A 230 -9.10 8.16 8.82
C PRO A 230 -7.82 7.37 9.07
N TYR A 231 -7.45 7.19 10.35
CA TYR A 231 -6.22 6.49 10.71
C TYR A 231 -6.16 5.02 10.24
N ASP A 232 -7.30 4.34 10.08
CA ASP A 232 -7.35 2.97 9.55
C ASP A 232 -6.94 2.89 8.07
N LYS A 233 -6.90 4.03 7.37
CA LYS A 233 -6.50 4.16 5.98
C LYS A 233 -5.05 4.64 5.81
N LEU A 234 -4.31 4.93 6.87
CA LEU A 234 -2.93 5.43 6.79
C LEU A 234 -1.96 4.32 7.22
N VAL A 235 -1.36 3.62 6.25
CA VAL A 235 -0.39 2.54 6.49
C VAL A 235 1.03 3.10 6.44
N LEU A 236 1.87 2.78 7.44
CA LEU A 236 3.25 3.25 7.53
C LEU A 236 4.16 2.39 6.65
N GLY A 237 4.66 2.91 5.53
CA GLY A 237 5.63 2.23 4.67
C GLY A 237 7.07 2.46 5.11
N LYS A 238 7.84 1.38 5.27
CA LYS A 238 9.26 1.42 5.69
C LYS A 238 10.13 0.43 4.93
N PRO A 239 11.44 0.69 4.79
CA PRO A 239 12.35 -0.28 4.23
C PRO A 239 12.47 -1.50 5.16
N ILE A 240 12.53 -2.72 4.62
CA ILE A 240 12.72 -3.93 5.43
C ILE A 240 14.09 -3.93 6.12
N ASP A 241 15.09 -3.42 5.42
CA ASP A 241 16.50 -3.32 5.82
C ASP A 241 17.12 -2.03 5.27
N LYS A 242 18.42 -1.86 5.50
CA LYS A 242 19.16 -0.66 5.04
C LYS A 242 19.48 -0.68 3.54
N ALA A 243 19.45 -1.83 2.90
CA ALA A 243 19.81 -1.99 1.49
C ALA A 243 18.61 -1.81 0.56
N ALA A 244 17.39 -2.00 1.07
CA ALA A 244 16.17 -1.92 0.29
C ALA A 244 15.81 -0.48 -0.16
N ALA A 245 16.38 0.55 0.46
CA ALA A 245 16.08 1.95 0.15
C ALA A 245 17.29 2.86 0.47
N ASP A 246 17.34 4.03 -0.16
CA ASP A 246 18.42 5.02 0.02
C ASP A 246 18.42 5.68 1.42
N GLY A 247 17.31 5.61 2.15
CA GLY A 247 17.19 6.15 3.51
C GLY A 247 15.84 5.85 4.16
N GLY A 248 15.70 6.14 5.46
CA GLY A 248 14.44 5.99 6.18
C GLY A 248 14.23 4.65 6.90
N TYR A 249 15.18 3.72 6.80
CA TYR A 249 15.18 2.46 7.56
C TYR A 249 15.10 2.70 9.08
N MET A 250 14.33 1.85 9.75
CA MET A 250 14.26 1.78 11.21
C MET A 250 14.41 0.32 11.64
N THR A 251 15.13 0.07 12.74
CA THR A 251 15.16 -1.29 13.30
C THR A 251 13.75 -1.74 13.72
N PRO A 252 13.45 -3.05 13.70
CA PRO A 252 12.13 -3.55 14.10
C PRO A 252 11.70 -3.09 15.50
N SER A 253 12.61 -3.10 16.47
CA SER A 253 12.34 -2.57 17.82
C SER A 253 12.01 -1.07 17.84
N ALA A 254 12.71 -0.25 17.05
CA ALA A 254 12.44 1.19 16.97
C ALA A 254 11.09 1.45 16.30
N LEU A 255 10.79 0.78 15.18
CA LEU A 255 9.52 0.89 14.49
C LEU A 255 8.36 0.39 15.35
N GLY A 256 8.52 -0.74 16.05
CA GLY A 256 7.53 -1.27 16.98
C GLY A 256 7.22 -0.32 18.13
N THR A 257 8.21 0.44 18.61
CA THR A 257 8.00 1.52 19.58
C THR A 257 7.13 2.63 19.01
N CYS A 258 7.38 3.05 17.77
CA CYS A 258 6.58 4.09 17.11
C CYS A 258 5.15 3.63 16.81
N VAL A 259 4.98 2.38 16.38
CA VAL A 259 3.67 1.73 16.23
C VAL A 259 2.89 1.75 17.54
N ALA A 260 3.53 1.40 18.67
CA ALA A 260 2.88 1.45 19.98
C ALA A 260 2.45 2.88 20.35
N GLN A 261 3.26 3.90 20.04
CA GLN A 261 2.90 5.31 20.25
C GLN A 261 1.73 5.74 19.35
N ALA A 262 1.75 5.38 18.06
CA ALA A 262 0.66 5.68 17.13
C ALA A 262 -0.67 5.07 17.61
N LYS A 263 -0.66 3.82 18.08
CA LYS A 263 -1.86 3.15 18.62
C LYS A 263 -2.44 3.87 19.85
N GLN A 264 -1.61 4.51 20.68
CA GLN A 264 -2.08 5.32 21.82
C GLN A 264 -2.84 6.58 21.36
N MET A 265 -2.62 7.03 20.12
CA MET A 265 -3.30 8.16 19.50
C MET A 265 -4.57 7.74 18.74
N GLY A 266 -4.98 6.47 18.84
CA GLY A 266 -6.15 5.93 18.14
C GLY A 266 -5.85 5.40 16.74
N TRP A 267 -4.57 5.33 16.33
CA TRP A 267 -4.23 4.79 15.02
C TRP A 267 -4.34 3.26 14.96
N ASN A 268 -4.91 2.76 13.87
CA ASN A 268 -5.20 1.35 13.64
C ASN A 268 -5.04 0.92 12.17
N GLY A 269 -4.14 1.57 11.42
CA GLY A 269 -3.77 1.13 10.07
C GLY A 269 -2.90 -0.13 10.08
N GLY A 270 -1.72 -0.05 9.46
CA GLY A 270 -0.75 -1.15 9.36
C GLY A 270 0.66 -0.65 9.02
N VAL A 271 1.56 -1.57 8.69
CA VAL A 271 2.95 -1.27 8.30
C VAL A 271 3.28 -1.96 6.97
N MET A 272 3.59 -1.22 5.92
CA MET A 272 4.11 -1.77 4.67
C MET A 272 5.64 -1.90 4.74
N PHE A 273 6.21 -2.97 4.16
CA PHE A 273 7.66 -3.07 3.98
C PHE A 273 8.06 -3.07 2.50
N TRP A 274 9.11 -2.30 2.20
CA TRP A 274 9.84 -2.36 0.94
C TRP A 274 11.24 -2.93 1.19
N GLU A 275 11.61 -4.11 0.74
CA GLU A 275 10.81 -5.15 0.10
C GLU A 275 11.02 -6.49 0.84
N TRP A 276 10.28 -7.54 0.52
CA TRP A 276 10.28 -8.78 1.30
C TRP A 276 11.38 -9.61 0.71
N ILE A 277 12.27 -10.01 1.59
CA ILE A 277 13.29 -10.98 1.27
C ILE A 277 13.03 -12.23 2.13
N PRO A 278 13.19 -13.44 1.57
CA PRO A 278 12.95 -14.71 2.29
C PRO A 278 13.72 -14.84 3.61
N LYS A 279 14.79 -14.07 3.79
CA LYS A 279 15.64 -14.06 5.00
C LYS A 279 15.12 -13.16 6.12
N ASP A 280 14.13 -12.29 5.88
CA ASP A 280 13.67 -11.28 6.84
C ASP A 280 12.39 -11.62 7.61
N VAL A 281 11.93 -12.86 7.50
CA VAL A 281 10.84 -13.39 8.34
C VAL A 281 11.21 -13.41 9.83
N SER A 282 12.46 -13.10 10.24
CA SER A 282 12.82 -13.01 11.66
C SER A 282 12.75 -11.58 12.23
N GLY A 283 13.15 -10.57 11.45
CA GLY A 283 13.23 -9.18 11.90
C GLY A 283 11.89 -8.45 11.92
N SER A 284 11.11 -8.52 10.85
CA SER A 284 9.80 -7.84 10.76
C SER A 284 8.74 -8.42 11.72
N GLN A 285 8.96 -9.64 12.22
CA GLN A 285 8.08 -10.28 13.21
C GLN A 285 8.00 -9.54 14.53
N GLU A 286 9.02 -8.77 14.93
CA GLU A 286 8.92 -7.91 16.12
C GLU A 286 7.91 -6.79 15.90
N THR A 287 7.91 -6.18 14.70
CA THR A 287 6.91 -5.20 14.30
C THR A 287 5.53 -5.83 14.23
N VAL A 288 5.39 -7.03 13.63
CA VAL A 288 4.14 -7.82 13.64
C VAL A 288 3.66 -8.07 15.07
N LYS A 289 4.55 -8.48 15.99
CA LYS A 289 4.21 -8.66 17.41
C LYS A 289 3.75 -7.37 18.07
N SER A 290 4.32 -6.22 17.74
CA SER A 290 3.87 -4.92 18.26
C SER A 290 2.48 -4.52 17.76
N LEU A 291 2.16 -4.87 16.51
CA LEU A 291 0.84 -4.66 15.90
C LEU A 291 -0.21 -5.59 16.53
N THR A 292 0.16 -6.86 16.77
CA THR A 292 -0.72 -7.93 17.27
C THR A 292 -0.72 -8.09 18.79
N GLY A 293 0.14 -7.37 19.52
CA GLY A 293 0.47 -7.52 20.94
C GLY A 293 -0.64 -7.25 21.97
N ARG A 294 -1.92 -7.27 21.56
CA ARG A 294 -3.09 -7.38 22.44
C ARG A 294 -4.13 -8.42 21.99
N ILE A 295 -3.77 -9.35 21.11
CA ILE A 295 -4.60 -10.53 20.87
C ILE A 295 -3.98 -11.69 21.65
N ARG A 296 -4.31 -11.79 22.94
CA ARG A 296 -4.33 -13.12 23.55
C ARG A 296 -5.36 -13.90 22.76
N PRO A 297 -5.03 -15.07 22.18
CA PRO A 297 -6.07 -15.97 21.74
C PRO A 297 -6.85 -16.33 23.01
N ILE A 298 -8.06 -15.81 23.16
CA ILE A 298 -9.03 -16.46 24.03
C ILE A 298 -9.42 -17.73 23.27
N PHE A 299 -8.54 -18.73 23.27
CA PHE A 299 -9.02 -20.09 23.31
C PHE A 299 -9.69 -20.19 24.67
N SER A 300 -11.02 -20.03 24.70
CA SER A 300 -11.79 -20.56 25.82
C SER A 300 -11.44 -22.04 25.86
N ARG A 301 -10.69 -22.45 26.89
CA ARG A 301 -10.63 -23.86 27.26
C ARG A 301 -12.07 -24.33 27.45
N ARG A 302 -12.34 -25.56 27.01
CA ARG A 302 -13.62 -26.26 27.16
C ARG A 302 -14.25 -26.04 28.53
#